data_AF-A0A1Y2L4S4-F1
#
_entry.id   AF-A0A1Y2L4S4-F1
#
_cell.length_a   1.000
_cell.length_b   1.000
_cell.length_c   1.000
_cell.angle_alpha   90.00
_cell.angle_beta   90.00
_cell.angle_gamma   90.00
#
_symmetry.space_group_name_H-M   'P 1'
#
loop_
_entity.id
_entity.type
_entity.pdbx_description
1 polymer ?
#
loop_
_entity_poly.entity_id
_entity_poly.type
_entity_poly.pdbx_seq_one_letter_code
_entity_poly.pdbx_strand_id
1 'polypeptide(L)'
;MTTTTDYIPGDPALMLTILRSASARLGKEAVRNKVLSLFCCDDDGRQIILEDTPTLRSRIEYATSHLKMAGLLRMSADGTPGITSLGEAMLITYPLGIDDGVLCSLPAFRNRIYSENAPSMRARPLPNPAYGYGFSAGLGAHRLTENPYPSDCREHEDWLMGWDEALDQDKREKETLLS
;
A
#
# COMPACT_ATOMS: atom_id res chain seq x y z
N MET A 1 -33.40 13.64 5.15
CA MET A 1 -33.27 13.65 3.68
C MET A 1 -32.18 12.64 3.34
N THR A 2 -32.53 11.58 2.62
CA THR A 2 -31.61 10.53 2.16
C THR A 2 -30.84 11.01 0.94
N THR A 3 -29.52 10.88 0.96
CA THR A 3 -28.62 11.25 -0.13
C THR A 3 -28.23 9.99 -0.90
N THR A 4 -28.78 9.84 -2.10
CA THR A 4 -28.36 8.80 -3.05
C THR A 4 -27.03 9.24 -3.67
N THR A 5 -25.96 8.49 -3.43
CA THR A 5 -24.60 8.85 -3.87
C THR A 5 -23.85 7.60 -4.35
N ASP A 6 -22.85 7.78 -5.24
CA ASP A 6 -21.88 6.74 -5.62
C ASP A 6 -20.87 6.49 -4.47
N TYR A 7 -21.41 6.36 -3.25
CA TYR A 7 -20.65 6.19 -2.04
C TYR A 7 -20.11 4.76 -1.97
N ILE A 8 -18.83 4.67 -1.66
CA ILE A 8 -18.13 3.39 -1.51
C ILE A 8 -17.98 3.15 0.00
N PRO A 9 -18.48 2.04 0.54
CA PRO A 9 -18.28 1.70 1.95
C PRO A 9 -16.79 1.69 2.27
N GLY A 10 -16.42 2.19 3.45
CA GLY A 10 -15.06 2.06 3.95
C GLY A 10 -14.58 0.61 3.92
N ASP A 11 -13.33 0.41 3.52
CA ASP A 11 -12.72 -0.91 3.33
C ASP A 11 -12.93 -1.88 4.52
N PRO A 12 -12.87 -1.44 5.80
CA PRO A 12 -13.12 -2.32 6.93
C PRO A 12 -14.46 -3.05 6.88
N ALA A 13 -15.56 -2.32 6.60
CA ALA A 13 -16.92 -2.86 6.61
C ALA A 13 -17.18 -3.73 5.37
N LEU A 14 -16.63 -3.32 4.23
CA LEU A 14 -16.74 -4.07 2.98
C LEU A 14 -16.03 -5.42 3.09
N MET A 15 -14.76 -5.43 3.48
CA MET A 15 -13.96 -6.65 3.61
C MET A 15 -14.56 -7.61 4.64
N LEU A 16 -15.05 -7.07 5.76
CA LEU A 16 -15.72 -7.86 6.80
C LEU A 16 -17.00 -8.54 6.26
N THR A 17 -17.79 -7.80 5.48
CA THR A 17 -19.02 -8.33 4.87
C THR A 17 -18.72 -9.46 3.89
N ILE A 18 -17.66 -9.31 3.09
CA ILE A 18 -17.21 -10.36 2.15
C ILE A 18 -16.73 -11.59 2.92
N LEU A 19 -15.89 -11.43 3.96
CA LEU A 19 -15.41 -12.52 4.80
C LEU A 19 -16.54 -13.29 5.50
N ARG A 20 -17.48 -12.58 6.12
CA ARG A 20 -18.66 -13.20 6.75
C ARG A 20 -19.53 -13.94 5.73
N SER A 21 -19.62 -13.40 4.53
CA SER A 21 -20.36 -14.05 3.45
C SER A 21 -19.67 -15.32 2.94
N ALA A 22 -18.33 -15.33 2.89
CA ALA A 22 -17.55 -16.52 2.57
C ALA A 22 -17.62 -17.59 3.66
N SER A 23 -17.67 -17.19 4.95
CA SER A 23 -17.93 -18.13 6.06
C SER A 23 -19.30 -18.81 5.92
N ALA A 24 -20.31 -18.08 5.46
CA ALA A 24 -21.64 -18.60 5.13
C ALA A 24 -21.73 -19.26 3.73
N ARG A 25 -20.61 -19.38 2.99
CA ARG A 25 -20.54 -19.94 1.63
C ARG A 25 -21.52 -19.30 0.64
N LEU A 26 -21.70 -17.99 0.73
CA LEU A 26 -22.60 -17.25 -0.14
C LEU A 26 -21.98 -17.02 -1.53
N GLY A 27 -22.79 -17.14 -2.56
CA GLY A 27 -22.41 -16.79 -3.93
C GLY A 27 -22.30 -15.29 -4.16
N LYS A 28 -21.69 -14.89 -5.29
CA LYS A 28 -21.39 -13.48 -5.64
C LYS A 28 -22.61 -12.55 -5.55
N GLU A 29 -23.77 -12.99 -6.02
CA GLU A 29 -25.03 -12.23 -5.98
C GLU A 29 -25.49 -11.96 -4.53
N ALA A 30 -25.41 -12.97 -3.66
CA ALA A 30 -25.79 -12.83 -2.26
C ALA A 30 -24.81 -11.94 -1.47
N VAL A 31 -23.51 -12.01 -1.80
CA VAL A 31 -22.50 -11.08 -1.27
C VAL A 31 -22.85 -9.65 -1.66
N ARG A 32 -23.16 -9.39 -2.94
CA ARG A 32 -23.54 -8.05 -3.43
C ARG A 32 -24.77 -7.53 -2.70
N ASN A 33 -25.81 -8.33 -2.56
CA ASN A 33 -27.02 -7.93 -1.83
C ASN A 33 -26.75 -7.59 -0.36
N LYS A 34 -25.85 -8.33 0.29
CA LYS A 34 -25.41 -8.01 1.66
C LYS A 34 -24.65 -6.68 1.72
N VAL A 35 -23.77 -6.40 0.76
CA VAL A 35 -23.05 -5.13 0.68
C VAL A 35 -24.03 -3.97 0.47
N LEU A 36 -25.00 -4.11 -0.44
CA LEU A 36 -26.04 -3.10 -0.67
C LEU A 36 -26.94 -2.85 0.55
N SER A 37 -27.07 -3.84 1.44
CA SER A 37 -27.81 -3.72 2.70
C SER A 37 -27.01 -3.08 3.85
N LEU A 38 -25.74 -2.72 3.63
CA LEU A 38 -24.94 -2.08 4.65
C LEU A 38 -25.53 -0.72 5.02
N PHE A 39 -25.57 -0.48 6.33
CA PHE A 39 -25.91 0.83 6.85
C PHE A 39 -24.69 1.75 6.75
N CYS A 40 -24.78 2.77 5.90
CA CYS A 40 -23.74 3.77 5.72
C CYS A 40 -24.30 5.16 6.02
N CYS A 41 -23.45 6.03 6.55
CA CYS A 41 -23.76 7.45 6.76
C CYS A 41 -22.70 8.33 6.10
N ASP A 42 -23.09 9.52 5.65
CA ASP A 42 -22.14 10.58 5.29
C ASP A 42 -21.56 11.26 6.55
N ASP A 43 -20.64 12.21 6.35
CA ASP A 43 -19.99 12.96 7.43
C ASP A 43 -20.99 13.79 8.26
N ASP A 44 -22.16 14.10 7.69
CA ASP A 44 -23.26 14.80 8.36
C ASP A 44 -24.21 13.83 9.10
N GLY A 45 -23.89 12.53 9.13
CA GLY A 45 -24.68 11.48 9.78
C GLY A 45 -25.95 11.10 9.03
N ARG A 46 -26.13 11.54 7.77
CA ARG A 46 -27.29 11.18 6.95
C ARG A 46 -27.08 9.80 6.36
N GLN A 47 -28.13 8.99 6.42
CA GLN A 47 -28.11 7.66 5.84
C GLN A 47 -27.91 7.73 4.33
N ILE A 48 -26.91 6.98 3.87
CA ILE A 48 -26.61 6.75 2.47
C ILE A 48 -27.23 5.42 2.06
N ILE A 49 -27.91 5.43 0.92
CA ILE A 49 -28.39 4.21 0.26
C ILE A 49 -27.36 3.84 -0.80
N LEU A 50 -26.80 2.63 -0.68
CA LEU A 50 -25.86 2.09 -1.65
C LEU A 50 -26.62 1.64 -2.90
N GLU A 51 -26.06 1.95 -4.07
CA GLU A 51 -26.59 1.52 -5.35
C GLU A 51 -25.66 0.51 -6.03
N ASP A 52 -26.20 -0.33 -6.90
CA ASP A 52 -25.41 -1.28 -7.70
C ASP A 52 -24.70 -0.59 -8.87
N THR A 53 -23.69 0.19 -8.54
CA THR A 53 -22.86 0.90 -9.51
C THR A 53 -21.71 0.02 -10.02
N PRO A 54 -21.18 0.27 -11.24
CA PRO A 54 -19.94 -0.36 -11.70
C PRO A 54 -18.76 -0.12 -10.74
N THR A 55 -18.72 1.06 -10.11
CA THR A 55 -17.74 1.43 -9.07
C THR A 55 -17.81 0.49 -7.87
N LEU A 56 -19.02 0.28 -7.31
CA LEU A 56 -19.22 -0.64 -6.18
C LEU A 56 -18.82 -2.07 -6.53
N ARG A 57 -19.21 -2.56 -7.71
CA ARG A 57 -18.83 -3.90 -8.19
C ARG A 57 -17.31 -4.05 -8.28
N SER A 58 -16.63 -3.06 -8.83
CA SER A 58 -15.16 -3.03 -8.92
C SER A 58 -14.51 -3.05 -7.54
N ARG A 59 -15.09 -2.34 -6.57
CA ARG A 59 -14.59 -2.35 -5.18
C ARG A 59 -14.79 -3.69 -4.49
N ILE A 60 -15.94 -4.35 -4.67
CA ILE A 60 -16.19 -5.70 -4.15
C ILE A 60 -15.16 -6.69 -4.71
N GLU A 61 -14.87 -6.62 -6.01
CA GLU A 61 -13.88 -7.47 -6.67
C GLU A 61 -12.46 -7.18 -6.16
N TYR A 62 -12.09 -5.91 -6.01
CA TYR A 62 -10.82 -5.48 -5.41
C TYR A 62 -10.65 -6.05 -3.99
N ALA A 63 -11.63 -5.83 -3.11
CA ALA A 63 -11.60 -6.32 -1.74
C ALA A 63 -11.54 -7.86 -1.70
N THR A 64 -12.28 -8.55 -2.56
CA THR A 64 -12.22 -10.02 -2.67
C THR A 64 -10.84 -10.50 -3.09
N SER A 65 -10.20 -9.81 -4.06
CA SER A 65 -8.83 -10.10 -4.50
C SER A 65 -7.84 -9.93 -3.35
N HIS A 66 -7.94 -8.83 -2.60
CA HIS A 66 -7.07 -8.55 -1.46
C HIS A 66 -7.17 -9.62 -0.36
N LEU A 67 -8.40 -9.99 0.00
CA LEU A 67 -8.65 -11.06 0.96
C LEU A 67 -8.13 -12.42 0.49
N LYS A 68 -8.18 -12.70 -0.81
CA LYS A 68 -7.57 -13.89 -1.42
C LYS A 68 -6.05 -13.83 -1.39
N MET A 69 -5.44 -12.69 -1.71
CA MET A 69 -3.99 -12.48 -1.65
C MET A 69 -3.46 -12.65 -0.23
N ALA A 70 -4.22 -12.19 0.76
CA ALA A 70 -3.91 -12.36 2.18
C ALA A 70 -4.12 -13.79 2.69
N GLY A 71 -4.65 -14.70 1.86
CA GLY A 71 -4.92 -16.09 2.24
C GLY A 71 -6.11 -16.25 3.17
N LEU A 72 -6.98 -15.23 3.30
CA LEU A 72 -8.18 -15.27 4.14
C LEU A 72 -9.34 -15.97 3.42
N LEU A 73 -9.32 -15.94 2.08
CA LEU A 73 -10.27 -16.63 1.21
C LEU A 73 -9.57 -17.68 0.34
N ARG A 74 -10.30 -18.75 0.06
CA ARG A 74 -9.97 -19.74 -0.96
C ARG A 74 -11.12 -19.82 -1.95
N MET A 75 -10.82 -19.91 -3.24
CA MET A 75 -11.85 -20.20 -4.24
C MET A 75 -12.06 -21.71 -4.33
N SER A 76 -13.31 -22.13 -4.18
CA SER A 76 -13.75 -23.50 -4.46
C SER A 76 -13.78 -23.76 -5.97
N ALA A 77 -13.83 -25.03 -6.37
CA ALA A 77 -13.85 -25.44 -7.78
C ALA A 77 -15.09 -24.93 -8.55
N ASP A 78 -16.18 -24.64 -7.84
CA ASP A 78 -17.43 -24.06 -8.34
C ASP A 78 -17.39 -22.51 -8.42
N GLY A 79 -16.24 -21.90 -8.11
CA GLY A 79 -16.08 -20.45 -8.13
C GLY A 79 -16.67 -19.73 -6.91
N THR A 80 -17.11 -20.45 -5.87
CA THR A 80 -17.57 -19.83 -4.63
C THR A 80 -16.39 -19.51 -3.70
N PRO A 81 -16.37 -18.33 -3.06
CA PRO A 81 -15.36 -18.00 -2.06
C PRO A 81 -15.67 -18.74 -0.75
N GLY A 82 -14.74 -19.56 -0.28
CA GLY A 82 -14.73 -20.17 1.04
C GLY A 82 -13.73 -19.48 1.96
N ILE A 83 -14.09 -19.36 3.24
CA ILE A 83 -13.17 -18.81 4.26
C ILE A 83 -12.08 -19.84 4.62
N THR A 84 -10.88 -19.37 4.94
CA THR A 84 -9.79 -20.20 5.48
C THR A 84 -9.76 -20.15 7.00
N SER A 85 -9.02 -21.05 7.66
CA SER A 85 -8.82 -21.00 9.12
C SER A 85 -8.17 -19.68 9.58
N LEU A 86 -7.30 -19.09 8.74
CA LEU A 86 -6.73 -17.76 9.00
C LEU A 86 -7.82 -16.68 8.91
N GLY A 87 -8.70 -16.76 7.89
CA GLY A 87 -9.86 -15.87 7.76
C GLY A 87 -10.79 -15.93 8.97
N GLU A 88 -11.06 -17.12 9.51
CA GLU A 88 -11.86 -17.30 10.74
C GLU A 88 -11.18 -16.67 11.96
N ALA A 89 -9.88 -16.90 12.16
CA ALA A 89 -9.12 -16.28 13.25
C ALA A 89 -9.12 -14.74 13.13
N MET A 90 -9.04 -14.22 11.91
CA MET A 90 -9.08 -12.78 11.62
C MET A 90 -10.44 -12.17 11.94
N LEU A 91 -11.55 -12.87 11.66
CA LEU A 91 -12.89 -12.43 12.05
C LEU A 91 -13.07 -12.32 13.57
N ILE A 92 -12.46 -13.23 14.33
CA ILE A 92 -12.50 -13.19 15.81
C ILE A 92 -11.65 -12.03 16.33
N THR A 93 -10.48 -11.82 15.73
CA THR A 93 -9.49 -10.83 16.20
C THR A 93 -9.91 -9.39 15.84
N TYR A 94 -10.57 -9.20 14.69
CA TYR A 94 -10.97 -7.88 14.18
C TYR A 94 -12.49 -7.82 13.93
N PRO A 95 -13.31 -7.83 15.00
CA PRO A 95 -14.77 -7.87 14.87
C PRO A 95 -15.38 -6.61 14.24
N LEU A 96 -14.63 -5.49 14.26
CA LEU A 96 -15.05 -4.18 13.76
C LEU A 96 -14.66 -3.94 12.29
N GLY A 97 -13.77 -4.75 11.72
CA GLY A 97 -13.38 -4.63 10.32
C GLY A 97 -11.90 -4.90 10.07
N ILE A 98 -11.59 -5.23 8.82
CA ILE A 98 -10.24 -5.51 8.33
C ILE A 98 -10.00 -4.60 7.14
N ASP A 99 -8.93 -3.81 7.17
CA ASP A 99 -8.50 -2.97 6.06
C ASP A 99 -7.14 -3.39 5.52
N ASP A 100 -6.67 -2.70 4.48
CA ASP A 100 -5.37 -2.93 3.88
C ASP A 100 -4.21 -2.75 4.88
N GLY A 101 -4.36 -1.92 5.91
CA GLY A 101 -3.36 -1.78 6.98
C GLY A 101 -3.23 -3.05 7.80
N VAL A 102 -4.36 -3.64 8.20
CA VAL A 102 -4.40 -4.95 8.86
C VAL A 102 -3.86 -6.03 7.93
N LEU A 103 -4.24 -6.04 6.65
CA LEU A 103 -3.72 -7.03 5.69
C LEU A 103 -2.21 -6.90 5.49
N CYS A 104 -1.64 -5.68 5.50
CA CYS A 104 -0.19 -5.45 5.41
C CYS A 104 0.61 -6.05 6.57
N SER A 105 -0.03 -6.36 7.70
CA SER A 105 0.62 -7.09 8.80
C SER A 105 0.87 -8.56 8.46
N LEU A 106 0.13 -9.13 7.49
CA LEU A 106 0.28 -10.51 7.05
C LEU A 106 1.43 -10.63 6.05
N PRO A 107 2.47 -11.45 6.32
CA PRO A 107 3.63 -11.55 5.44
C PRO A 107 3.28 -11.95 4.00
N ALA A 108 2.30 -12.83 3.81
CA ALA A 108 1.88 -13.29 2.48
C ALA A 108 1.28 -12.16 1.63
N PHE A 109 0.43 -11.32 2.24
CA PHE A 109 -0.17 -10.17 1.57
C PHE A 109 0.90 -9.13 1.27
N ARG A 110 1.69 -8.76 2.28
CA ARG A 110 2.76 -7.77 2.16
C ARG A 110 3.75 -8.11 1.05
N ASN A 111 4.23 -9.36 1.02
CA ASN A 111 5.18 -9.81 0.02
C ASN A 111 4.59 -9.77 -1.39
N ARG A 112 3.31 -10.11 -1.56
CA ARG A 112 2.62 -10.01 -2.86
C ARG A 112 2.47 -8.57 -3.33
N ILE A 113 1.97 -7.69 -2.46
CA ILE A 113 1.84 -6.26 -2.77
C ILE A 113 3.19 -5.67 -3.18
N TYR A 114 4.26 -5.99 -2.46
CA TYR A 114 5.60 -5.55 -2.85
C TYR A 114 6.09 -6.18 -4.15
N SER A 115 5.77 -7.44 -4.45
CA SER A 115 6.19 -8.06 -5.72
C SER A 115 5.44 -7.54 -6.94
N GLU A 116 4.16 -7.23 -6.79
CA GLU A 116 3.28 -6.75 -7.88
C GLU A 116 3.46 -5.25 -8.13
N ASN A 117 3.70 -4.48 -7.07
CA ASN A 117 3.92 -3.03 -7.13
C ASN A 117 5.38 -2.64 -6.96
N ALA A 118 6.30 -3.60 -6.91
CA ALA A 118 7.72 -3.30 -7.04
C ALA A 118 7.85 -2.46 -8.31
N PRO A 119 8.49 -1.28 -8.25
CA PRO A 119 8.90 -0.63 -9.46
C PRO A 119 9.65 -1.71 -10.24
N SER A 120 9.12 -2.07 -11.41
CA SER A 120 9.86 -2.90 -12.35
C SER A 120 11.27 -2.36 -12.31
N MET A 121 12.28 -3.20 -12.03
CA MET A 121 13.68 -2.81 -12.15
C MET A 121 13.92 -2.49 -13.63
N ARG A 122 13.35 -1.38 -14.13
CA ARG A 122 13.92 -0.60 -15.20
C ARG A 122 15.32 -0.37 -14.70
N ALA A 123 16.26 -0.99 -15.41
CA ALA A 123 17.68 -1.04 -15.10
C ALA A 123 18.04 0.09 -14.16
N ARG A 124 18.33 -0.23 -12.88
CA ARG A 124 18.81 0.73 -11.90
C ARG A 124 19.77 1.63 -12.68
N PRO A 125 19.48 2.93 -12.86
CA PRO A 125 20.37 3.77 -13.65
C PRO A 125 21.77 3.52 -13.10
N LEU A 126 22.71 3.16 -13.99
CA LEU A 126 24.09 2.94 -13.59
C LEU A 126 24.46 4.11 -12.67
N PRO A 127 25.03 3.83 -11.47
CA PRO A 127 25.25 4.88 -10.49
C PRO A 127 25.96 6.05 -11.18
N ASN A 128 25.33 7.23 -11.17
CA ASN A 128 25.87 8.39 -11.82
C ASN A 128 27.26 8.65 -11.21
N PRO A 129 28.35 8.56 -11.98
CA PRO A 129 29.69 8.73 -11.43
C PRO A 129 29.87 10.10 -10.77
N ALA A 130 29.06 11.10 -11.15
CA ALA A 130 29.03 12.42 -10.53
C ALA A 130 28.83 12.37 -9.01
N TYR A 131 27.99 11.45 -8.51
CA TYR A 131 27.77 11.26 -7.07
C TYR A 131 29.06 10.82 -6.36
N GLY A 132 29.76 9.82 -6.91
CA GLY A 132 31.02 9.34 -6.35
C GLY A 132 32.15 10.38 -6.40
N TYR A 133 32.17 11.20 -7.47
CA TYR A 133 33.08 12.34 -7.57
C TYR A 133 32.77 13.41 -6.53
N GLY A 134 31.49 13.71 -6.29
CA GLY A 134 31.05 14.64 -5.25
C GLY A 134 31.45 14.19 -3.86
N PHE A 135 31.23 12.91 -3.55
CA PHE A 135 31.62 12.31 -2.28
C PHE A 135 33.14 12.39 -2.04
N SER A 136 33.93 12.05 -3.07
CA SER A 136 35.40 12.15 -2.98
C SER A 136 35.86 13.60 -2.79
N ALA A 137 35.18 14.56 -3.42
CA ALA A 137 35.46 15.99 -3.26
C ALA A 137 35.12 16.49 -1.84
N GLY A 138 34.01 16.03 -1.25
CA GLY A 138 33.64 16.34 0.12
C GLY A 138 34.68 15.82 1.13
N LEU A 139 35.15 14.59 0.96
CA LEU A 139 36.26 14.04 1.77
C LEU A 139 37.56 14.83 1.61
N GLY A 140 37.82 15.36 0.41
CA GLY A 140 38.98 16.21 0.10
C GLY A 140 38.85 17.67 0.55
N ALA A 141 37.75 18.04 1.22
CA ALA A 141 37.43 19.42 1.63
C ALA A 141 37.41 20.45 0.47
N HIS A 142 37.05 19.99 -0.72
CA HIS A 142 36.82 20.84 -1.89
C HIS A 142 35.60 21.75 -1.68
N ARG A 143 35.60 22.92 -2.31
CA ARG A 143 34.48 23.88 -2.23
C ARG A 143 33.38 23.51 -3.22
N LEU A 144 32.13 23.88 -2.90
CA LEU A 144 30.98 23.73 -3.79
C LEU A 144 31.20 24.36 -5.19
N THR A 145 31.98 25.43 -5.28
CA THR A 145 32.35 26.10 -6.54
C THR A 145 33.25 25.27 -7.45
N GLU A 146 33.79 24.16 -6.95
CA GLU A 146 34.65 23.23 -7.69
C GLU A 146 33.85 22.07 -8.32
N ASN A 147 32.51 22.11 -8.24
CA ASN A 147 31.65 21.20 -8.98
C ASN A 147 31.91 21.37 -10.50
N PRO A 148 32.36 20.32 -11.22
CA PRO A 148 32.71 20.42 -12.63
C PRO A 148 31.48 20.44 -13.56
N TYR A 149 30.29 20.20 -13.02
CA TYR A 149 29.06 20.06 -13.79
C TYR A 149 28.27 21.38 -13.83
N PRO A 150 27.71 21.77 -15.00
CA PRO A 150 26.81 22.91 -15.12
C PRO A 150 25.59 22.81 -14.19
N SER A 151 25.14 23.93 -13.60
CA SER A 151 24.08 23.92 -12.58
C SER A 151 22.70 23.43 -13.05
N ASP A 152 22.49 23.29 -14.35
CA ASP A 152 21.22 22.89 -14.98
C ASP A 152 21.17 21.41 -15.37
N CYS A 153 22.19 20.61 -15.02
CA CYS A 153 22.24 19.18 -15.33
C CYS A 153 22.09 18.30 -14.09
N ARG A 154 21.66 17.06 -14.32
CA ARG A 154 21.43 16.08 -13.27
C ARG A 154 22.72 15.70 -12.53
N GLU A 155 23.84 15.69 -13.24
CA GLU A 155 25.16 15.41 -12.70
C GLU A 155 25.58 16.45 -11.66
N HIS A 156 25.15 17.71 -11.81
CA HIS A 156 25.41 18.75 -10.82
C HIS A 156 24.70 18.45 -9.50
N GLU A 157 23.41 18.10 -9.56
CA GLU A 157 22.63 17.70 -8.38
C GLU A 157 23.22 16.45 -7.72
N ASP A 158 23.55 15.43 -8.52
CA ASP A 158 24.11 14.18 -8.01
C ASP A 158 25.49 14.38 -7.36
N TRP A 159 26.33 15.27 -7.89
CA TRP A 159 27.61 15.66 -7.28
C TRP A 159 27.41 16.39 -5.95
N LEU A 160 26.45 17.33 -5.88
CA LEU A 160 26.15 18.05 -4.64
C LEU A 160 25.67 17.10 -3.54
N MET A 161 24.80 16.14 -3.88
CA MET A 161 24.33 15.12 -2.93
C MET A 161 25.49 14.25 -2.41
N GLY A 162 26.43 13.87 -3.28
CA GLY A 162 27.62 13.11 -2.84
C GLY A 162 28.51 13.92 -1.91
N TRP A 163 28.74 15.19 -2.22
CA TRP A 163 29.58 16.09 -1.42
C TRP A 163 29.00 16.32 -0.02
N ASP A 164 27.69 16.54 0.07
CA ASP A 164 26.97 16.74 1.34
C ASP A 164 26.99 15.46 2.21
N GLU A 165 26.74 14.30 1.61
CA GLU A 165 26.80 13.00 2.30
C GLU A 165 28.19 12.75 2.91
N ALA A 166 29.27 13.16 2.24
CA ALA A 166 30.63 13.01 2.76
C ALA A 166 30.87 13.83 4.04
N LEU A 167 30.29 15.04 4.12
CA LEU A 167 30.37 15.86 5.34
C LEU A 167 29.54 15.27 6.48
N ASP A 168 28.34 14.78 6.16
CA ASP A 168 27.47 14.12 7.13
C ASP A 168 28.08 12.81 7.65
N GLN A 169 28.81 12.08 6.80
CA GLN A 169 29.54 10.89 7.21
C GLN A 169 30.73 11.24 8.12
N ASP A 170 31.57 12.20 7.73
CA ASP A 170 32.70 12.66 8.56
C ASP A 170 32.23 13.17 9.93
N LYS A 171 31.09 13.87 9.97
CA LYS A 171 30.44 14.27 11.22
C LYS A 171 30.01 13.08 12.08
N ARG A 172 29.30 12.10 11.50
CA ARG A 172 28.88 10.87 12.21
C ARG A 172 30.07 10.07 12.74
N GLU A 173 31.15 9.96 11.96
CA GLU A 173 32.36 9.25 12.35
C GLU A 173 33.07 9.95 13.53
N LYS A 174 33.19 11.28 13.48
CA LYS A 174 33.73 12.07 14.59
C LYS A 174 32.88 11.96 15.86
N GLU A 175 31.56 11.99 15.74
CA GLU A 175 30.64 11.80 16.87
C GLU A 175 30.75 10.40 17.49
N THR A 176 30.96 9.37 16.65
CA THR A 176 31.13 7.98 17.11
C THR A 176 32.48 7.75 17.81
N LEU A 177 33.55 8.42 17.36
CA LEU A 177 34.90 8.32 17.96
C LEU A 177 35.05 9.12 19.26
N LEU A 178 34.11 10.01 19.57
CA LEU A 178 34.07 10.82 20.79
C LEU A 178 33.16 10.21 21.89
N SER A 179 32.49 9.09 21.60
CA SER A 179 31.65 8.32 22.54
C SER A 179 32.38 7.09 23.09
#